data_AF-A0A151X9Y6-F1
#
_entry.id   AF-A0A151X9Y6-F1
#
_cell.length_a   1.000
_cell.length_b   1.000
_cell.length_c   1.000
_cell.angle_alpha   90.00
_cell.angle_beta   90.00
_cell.angle_gamma   90.00
#
_symmetry.space_group_name_H-M   'P 1'
#
loop_
_entity.id
_entity.type
_entity.pdbx_description
1 polymer ?
#
loop_
_entity_poly.entity_id
_entity_poly.type
_entity_poly.pdbx_seq_one_letter_code
_entity_poly.pdbx_strand_id
1 'polypeptide(L)'
;IAWPPRLPGINVLNFLVWVYIKDLVEHNDIKNEVREAIVATFDNITSEMAHRATRSIVQRAELCIREGGRHFEQFLKHESRLSLLKKPL
;
A
#
# COMPACT_ATOMS: atom_id res chain seq x y z
N ILE A 1 18.42 -5.86 1.35
CA ILE A 1 17.45 -5.95 2.48
C ILE A 1 16.84 -7.34 2.42
N ALA A 2 16.91 -8.12 3.50
CA ALA A 2 16.27 -9.43 3.58
C ALA A 2 14.83 -9.25 4.06
N TRP A 3 13.86 -9.50 3.20
CA TRP A 3 12.45 -9.42 3.56
C TRP A 3 11.98 -10.77 4.10
N PRO A 4 11.31 -10.81 5.26
CA PRO A 4 10.78 -12.06 5.79
C PRO A 4 9.68 -12.62 4.86
N PRO A 5 9.61 -13.96 4.71
CA PRO A 5 8.61 -14.59 3.85
C PRO A 5 7.19 -14.27 4.35
N ARG A 6 6.30 -13.88 3.43
CA ARG A 6 4.87 -13.60 3.66
C ARG A 6 4.55 -12.34 4.47
N LEU A 7 5.30 -11.24 4.33
CA LEU A 7 4.97 -9.96 4.98
C LEU A 7 4.52 -8.85 4.00
N PRO A 8 3.33 -9.03 3.37
CA PRO A 8 2.77 -8.08 2.41
C PRO A 8 2.50 -6.69 3.02
N GLY A 9 2.30 -6.61 4.34
CA GLY A 9 1.99 -5.36 5.06
C GLY A 9 3.19 -4.44 5.31
N ILE A 10 4.43 -4.90 5.08
CA ILE A 10 5.67 -4.10 5.27
C ILE A 10 6.18 -3.55 3.94
N ASN A 11 5.97 -4.27 2.83
CA ASN A 11 6.40 -3.82 1.52
C ASN A 11 5.47 -2.72 0.98
N VAL A 12 5.99 -1.50 0.85
CA VAL A 12 5.28 -0.31 0.33
C VAL A 12 4.61 -0.57 -1.01
N LEU A 13 5.29 -1.24 -1.94
CA LEU A 13 4.70 -1.60 -3.23
C LEU A 13 3.48 -2.51 -3.07
N ASN A 14 3.52 -3.41 -2.08
CA ASN A 14 2.48 -4.41 -1.93
C ASN A 14 1.23 -3.89 -1.20
N PHE A 15 1.36 -2.96 -0.25
CA PHE A 15 0.19 -2.37 0.43
C PHE A 15 -0.30 -1.06 -0.19
N LEU A 16 0.51 -0.36 -0.99
CA LEU A 16 0.13 0.88 -1.67
C LEU A 16 -0.26 0.60 -3.12
N VAL A 17 0.69 0.12 -3.92
CA VAL A 17 0.54 -0.01 -5.38
C VAL A 17 -0.36 -1.18 -5.74
N TRP A 18 -0.08 -2.38 -5.21
CA TRP A 18 -0.86 -3.58 -5.55
C TRP A 18 -2.30 -3.49 -5.06
N VAL A 19 -2.51 -2.87 -3.88
CA VAL A 19 -3.84 -2.59 -3.34
C VAL A 19 -4.64 -1.68 -4.26
N TYR A 20 -4.03 -0.62 -4.78
CA TYR A 20 -4.71 0.35 -5.64
C TYR A 20 -4.98 -0.22 -7.03
N ILE A 21 -3.99 -0.91 -7.63
CA ILE A 21 -4.16 -1.58 -8.92
C ILE A 21 -5.27 -2.62 -8.85
N LYS A 22 -5.29 -3.41 -7.77
CA LYS A 22 -6.33 -4.43 -7.58
C LYS A 22 -7.72 -3.80 -7.51
N ASP A 23 -7.88 -2.74 -6.73
CA ASP A 23 -9.15 -2.01 -6.60
C ASP A 23 -9.61 -1.48 -7.96
N LEU A 24 -8.68 -0.96 -8.76
CA LEU A 24 -8.96 -0.40 -10.07
C LEU A 24 -9.31 -1.45 -11.14
N VAL A 25 -8.71 -2.64 -11.07
CA VAL A 25 -9.03 -3.76 -11.97
C VAL A 25 -10.37 -4.41 -11.59
N GLU A 26 -10.67 -4.55 -10.29
CA GLU A 26 -11.92 -5.15 -9.81
C GLU A 26 -13.15 -4.28 -10.14
N HIS A 27 -13.02 -2.96 -10.18
CA HIS A 27 -14.17 -2.07 -10.38
C HIS A 27 -14.56 -1.79 -11.83
N ASN A 28 -13.72 -2.12 -12.82
CA ASN A 28 -13.73 -1.35 -14.07
C ASN A 28 -13.88 -2.22 -15.34
N ASP A 29 -13.92 -3.56 -15.24
CA ASP A 29 -14.01 -4.52 -16.38
C ASP A 29 -13.01 -4.21 -17.52
N ILE A 30 -11.90 -3.58 -17.16
CA ILE A 30 -10.88 -3.12 -18.09
C ILE A 30 -9.95 -4.30 -18.35
N LYS A 31 -10.30 -5.23 -19.23
CA LYS A 31 -9.34 -6.30 -19.64
C LYS A 31 -8.27 -5.80 -20.60
N ASN A 32 -8.57 -4.80 -21.43
CA ASN A 32 -7.68 -4.35 -22.51
C ASN A 32 -6.83 -3.11 -22.16
N GLU A 33 -7.25 -2.31 -21.17
CA GLU A 33 -6.57 -1.06 -20.80
C GLU A 33 -5.87 -1.15 -19.42
N VAL A 34 -5.74 -2.36 -18.84
CA VAL A 34 -5.09 -2.58 -17.51
C VAL A 34 -3.73 -1.90 -17.45
N ARG A 35 -2.95 -2.01 -18.53
CA ARG A 35 -1.61 -1.43 -18.60
C ARG A 35 -1.65 0.08 -18.49
N GLU A 36 -2.53 0.74 -19.24
CA GLU A 36 -2.70 2.20 -19.22
C GLU A 36 -3.24 2.66 -17.87
N ALA A 37 -4.17 1.90 -17.30
CA ALA A 37 -4.74 2.17 -16.00
C ALA A 37 -3.72 2.04 -14.85
N ILE A 38 -2.79 1.07 -14.94
CA ILE A 38 -1.65 0.95 -14.03
C ILE A 38 -0.71 2.14 -14.19
N VAL A 39 -0.38 2.55 -15.42
CA VAL A 39 0.51 3.69 -15.66
C VAL A 39 -0.12 4.99 -15.12
N ALA A 40 -1.38 5.26 -15.45
CA ALA A 40 -2.13 6.41 -14.94
C ALA A 40 -2.27 6.40 -13.41
N THR A 41 -2.32 5.22 -12.80
CA THR A 41 -2.29 5.07 -11.34
C THR A 41 -0.98 5.60 -10.75
N PHE A 42 0.17 5.25 -11.35
CA PHE A 42 1.46 5.73 -10.88
C PHE A 42 1.58 7.25 -10.97
N ASP A 43 1.00 7.87 -12.01
CA ASP A 43 0.97 9.33 -12.16
C ASP A 43 0.16 10.02 -11.03
N ASN A 44 -0.75 9.30 -10.38
CA ASN A 44 -1.52 9.82 -9.24
C ASN A 44 -0.78 9.66 -7.89
N ILE A 45 0.31 8.89 -7.82
CA ILE A 45 1.08 8.72 -6.59
C ILE A 45 1.98 9.94 -6.41
N THR A 46 1.60 10.80 -5.46
CA THR A 46 2.39 11.99 -5.13
C THR A 46 3.65 11.62 -4.31
N SER A 47 4.67 12.48 -4.36
CA SER A 47 5.87 12.33 -3.50
C SER A 47 5.50 12.25 -2.03
N GLU A 48 4.49 13.01 -1.58
CA GLU A 48 4.03 12.99 -0.19
C GLU A 48 3.42 11.64 0.20
N MET A 49 2.64 11.00 -0.68
CA MET A 49 2.13 9.64 -0.46
C MET A 49 3.28 8.64 -0.34
N ALA A 50 4.28 8.72 -1.23
CA ALA A 50 5.46 7.87 -1.19
C ALA A 50 6.28 8.07 0.09
N HIS A 51 6.47 9.32 0.53
CA HIS A 51 7.17 9.64 1.77
C HIS A 51 6.44 9.12 3.01
N ARG A 52 5.10 9.29 3.09
CA ARG A 52 4.30 8.73 4.19
C ARG A 52 4.38 7.21 4.24
N ALA A 53 4.18 6.54 3.11
CA ALA A 53 4.27 5.08 3.03
C ALA A 53 5.66 4.56 3.41
N THR A 54 6.73 5.27 3.02
CA THR A 54 8.10 4.92 3.42
C THR A 54 8.34 5.11 4.91
N ARG A 55 7.84 6.21 5.49
CA ARG A 55 7.96 6.49 6.93
C ARG A 55 7.19 5.48 7.79
N SER A 56 6.09 4.92 7.30
CA SER A 56 5.32 3.92 8.05
C SER A 56 5.91 2.51 8.05
N ILE A 57 6.96 2.24 7.27
CA ILE A 57 7.66 0.94 7.28
C ILE A 57 8.14 0.59 8.70
N VAL A 58 8.71 1.56 9.43
CA VAL A 58 9.25 1.33 10.78
C VAL A 58 8.12 0.93 11.74
N GLN A 59 7.04 1.71 11.78
CA GLN A 59 5.87 1.40 12.62
C GLN A 59 5.25 0.05 12.28
N ARG A 60 5.13 -0.27 10.98
CA ARG A 60 4.60 -1.56 10.49
C ARG A 60 5.50 -2.73 10.91
N ALA A 61 6.83 -2.56 10.85
CA ALA A 61 7.77 -3.57 11.30
C ALA A 61 7.69 -3.80 12.82
N GLU A 62 7.59 -2.74 13.62
CA GLU A 62 7.41 -2.83 15.07
C GLU A 62 6.12 -3.56 15.46
N LEU A 63 5.01 -3.24 14.79
CA LEU A 63 3.73 -3.91 14.99
C LEU A 63 3.80 -5.39 14.56
N CYS A 64 4.45 -5.69 13.44
CA CYS A 64 4.68 -7.06 13.01
C CYS A 64 5.47 -7.86 14.06
N ILE A 65 6.52 -7.28 14.65
CA ILE A 65 7.31 -7.93 15.70
C ILE A 65 6.44 -8.17 16.94
N ARG A 66 5.68 -7.16 17.36
CA ARG A 66 4.77 -7.23 18.51
C ARG A 66 3.73 -8.35 18.35
N GLU A 67 3.16 -8.48 17.16
CA GLU A 67 2.14 -9.49 16.87
C GLU A 67 2.72 -10.87 16.52
N GLY A 68 4.05 -11.04 16.59
CA GLY A 68 4.73 -12.30 16.28
C GLY A 68 4.57 -12.71 14.81
N GLY A 69 4.55 -11.75 13.90
CA GLY A 69 4.35 -11.98 12.47
C GLY A 69 2.90 -12.20 12.04
N ARG A 70 1.92 -12.04 12.95
CA ARG A 70 0.48 -12.12 12.63
C ARG A 70 -0.06 -10.80 12.09
N HIS A 71 -1.33 -10.80 11.70
CA HIS A 71 -2.03 -9.63 11.17
C HIS A 71 -2.03 -8.47 12.17
N PHE A 72 -1.56 -7.31 11.73
CA PHE A 72 -1.32 -6.14 12.58
C PHE A 72 -1.98 -4.86 12.05
N GLU A 73 -2.60 -4.93 10.88
CA GLU A 73 -3.18 -3.80 10.16
C GLU A 73 -4.30 -3.12 10.96
N GLN A 74 -4.99 -3.87 11.83
CA GLN A 74 -5.97 -3.37 12.80
C GLN A 74 -5.41 -2.35 13.81
N PHE A 75 -4.08 -2.33 14.01
CA PHE A 75 -3.41 -1.44 14.95
C PHE A 75 -2.81 -0.19 14.29
N LEU A 76 -2.91 -0.07 12.97
CA LEU A 76 -2.45 1.12 12.23
C LEU A 76 -3.48 2.25 12.41
N LYS A 77 -3.18 3.22 13.28
CA LYS A 77 -4.01 4.43 13.43
C LYS A 77 -3.74 5.41 12.29
N HIS A 78 -4.80 5.99 11.70
CA HIS A 78 -4.77 7.06 10.68
C HIS A 78 -4.03 6.77 9.35
N GLU A 79 -3.35 5.63 9.19
CA GLU A 79 -2.69 5.16 7.95
C GLU A 79 -3.32 3.86 7.40
N SER A 80 -4.64 3.72 7.55
CA SER A 80 -5.42 2.69 6.88
C SER A 80 -5.18 2.77 5.35
N ARG A 81 -5.31 1.64 4.63
CA ARG A 81 -5.17 1.58 3.15
C ARG A 81 -5.82 2.76 2.41
N LEU A 82 -6.95 3.24 2.93
CA LEU A 82 -7.71 4.36 2.37
C LEU A 82 -7.14 5.76 2.70
N SER A 83 -6.45 5.97 3.82
CA SER A 83 -5.91 7.29 4.18
C SER A 83 -4.58 7.61 3.50
N LEU A 84 -3.81 6.58 3.09
CA LEU A 84 -2.64 6.74 2.23
C LEU A 84 -3.01 7.14 0.80
N LEU A 85 -4.25 6.89 0.39
CA LEU A 85 -4.78 7.20 -0.95
C LEU A 85 -5.58 8.51 -0.99
N LYS A 86 -5.81 9.16 0.15
CA LYS A 86 -6.48 10.46 0.20
C LYS A 86 -5.51 11.54 -0.29
N LYS A 87 -5.84 12.17 -1.42
CA LYS A 87 -5.16 13.37 -1.93
C LYS A 87 -5.24 14.47 -0.85
N PRO A 88 -4.16 15.21 -0.57
CA PRO A 88 -4.28 16.44 0.21
C PRO A 88 -5.20 17.40 -0.56
N LEU A 89 -6.09 18.11 0.17
CA LEU A 89 -6.90 19.20 -0.38
C LEU A 89 -6.01 20.27 -1.01
#